data_AF-A0A522AEW2-F1
#
_entry.id   AF-A0A522AEW2-F1
#
_cell.length_a   1.000
_cell.length_b   1.000
_cell.length_c   1.000
_cell.angle_alpha   90.00
_cell.angle_beta   90.00
_cell.angle_gamma   90.00
#
_symmetry.space_group_name_H-M   'P 1'
#
loop_
_entity.id
_entity.type
_entity.pdbx_description
1 polymer ?
#
loop_
_entity_poly.entity_id
_entity_poly.type
_entity_poly.pdbx_seq_one_letter_code
_entity_poly.pdbx_strand_id
1 'polypeptide(L)'
;MGSAVERLTKLVEDKDRYDIPYADLLPMQIAAADERLKERVGVIKLLANRAETGGIKTVRDPADLVPLLFAHTTYKSYPESWFTQGKWDRMGQWLDTVSTYPVRGVDTKDIKDIDEWLERLEAAGYYVSCSSGTTGKCSMIPAGMADRTFGQRNHVAITQWMSGIQRGAGYKFIGMTPIAKSVRARDGRTALFGAFGSSDRPFTNESITVGQVSQMVALRRKIGDGTARPAEIAAFEATSAAREKMIEAALVSTAEAIVESRSEKMFFMGMFATMFRIAEMIRNMGYSAKDFHPENALLSAGGLKGAVLPADYRERIFETLNIQPQRVCQSYGMQELNGNMPRCAAGRYHVPPWNILLLLDQTGDQLIRPGSGEIEGRAGFFDLSLDGRWCGVISGDKIKVDYGKCACGHQGPTVNNDIVRYSELPDGDKIACSGTIDAYIRGAA
;
A
#
# COMPACT_ATOMS: atom_id res chain seq x y z
N MET A 1 23.29 -7.23 -23.60
CA MET A 1 22.79 -7.60 -22.26
C MET A 1 21.56 -6.76 -21.99
N GLY A 2 20.52 -7.30 -21.34
CA GLY A 2 19.29 -6.55 -21.02
C GLY A 2 19.53 -5.44 -19.99
N SER A 3 18.52 -4.56 -19.83
CA SER A 3 18.58 -3.41 -18.92
C SER A 3 18.81 -3.84 -17.46
N ALA A 4 19.36 -2.95 -16.62
CA ALA A 4 19.56 -3.25 -15.19
C ALA A 4 18.22 -3.36 -14.45
N VAL A 5 17.25 -2.50 -14.80
CA VAL A 5 15.87 -2.57 -14.29
C VAL A 5 15.22 -3.91 -14.61
N GLU A 6 15.33 -4.36 -15.87
CA GLU A 6 14.75 -5.64 -16.29
C GLU A 6 15.36 -6.83 -15.56
N ARG A 7 16.67 -6.83 -15.32
CA ARG A 7 17.36 -7.92 -14.62
C ARG A 7 16.84 -8.09 -13.20
N LEU A 8 16.64 -6.98 -12.48
CA LEU A 8 16.10 -7.02 -11.11
C LEU A 8 14.61 -7.36 -11.08
N THR A 9 13.81 -6.76 -11.96
CA THR A 9 12.35 -6.98 -11.98
C THR A 9 11.97 -8.37 -12.49
N LYS A 10 12.80 -9.04 -13.32
CA LYS A 10 12.59 -10.43 -13.73
C LYS A 10 12.66 -11.43 -12.56
N LEU A 11 13.27 -11.05 -11.43
CA LEU A 11 13.33 -11.88 -10.21
C LEU A 11 11.98 -11.99 -9.49
N VAL A 12 10.92 -11.30 -9.94
CA VAL A 12 9.58 -11.32 -9.31
C VAL A 12 8.92 -12.69 -9.23
N GLU A 13 9.38 -13.67 -10.00
CA GLU A 13 8.91 -15.05 -9.90
C GLU A 13 10.04 -16.04 -9.58
N ASP A 14 11.26 -15.54 -9.38
CA ASP A 14 12.41 -16.36 -9.02
C ASP A 14 12.25 -16.93 -7.59
N LYS A 15 12.66 -18.18 -7.40
CA LYS A 15 12.60 -18.85 -6.09
C LYS A 15 13.62 -18.30 -5.10
N ASP A 16 14.76 -17.81 -5.59
CA ASP A 16 15.93 -17.39 -4.81
C ASP A 16 16.00 -15.85 -4.70
N ARG A 17 14.91 -15.13 -5.03
CA ARG A 17 14.88 -13.65 -5.01
C ARG A 17 15.22 -13.03 -3.66
N TYR A 18 15.08 -13.76 -2.56
CA TYR A 18 15.44 -13.32 -1.21
C TYR A 18 16.71 -14.03 -0.71
N ASP A 19 17.51 -14.64 -1.58
CA ASP A 19 18.77 -15.28 -1.21
C ASP A 19 19.95 -14.65 -1.98
N ILE A 20 19.95 -13.32 -2.04
CA ILE A 20 21.01 -12.53 -2.68
C ILE A 20 21.62 -11.62 -1.61
N PRO A 21 22.94 -11.74 -1.33
CA PRO A 21 23.61 -10.86 -0.39
C PRO A 21 23.46 -9.39 -0.80
N TYR A 22 23.28 -8.50 0.17
CA TYR A 22 23.11 -7.06 -0.10
C TYR A 22 24.27 -6.47 -0.90
N ALA A 23 25.51 -6.87 -0.58
CA ALA A 23 26.71 -6.40 -1.28
C ALA A 23 26.74 -6.78 -2.77
N ASP A 24 26.15 -7.93 -3.13
CA ASP A 24 26.09 -8.41 -4.51
C ASP A 24 24.93 -7.77 -5.28
N LEU A 25 23.85 -7.45 -4.56
CA LEU A 25 22.65 -6.82 -5.10
C LEU A 25 22.87 -5.33 -5.41
N LEU A 26 23.57 -4.62 -4.52
CA LEU A 26 23.67 -3.15 -4.54
C LEU A 26 24.23 -2.57 -5.85
N PRO A 27 25.31 -3.09 -6.46
CA PRO A 27 25.84 -2.55 -7.71
C PRO A 27 24.81 -2.56 -8.85
N MET A 28 24.00 -3.62 -8.92
CA MET A 28 22.94 -3.74 -9.92
C MET A 28 21.78 -2.79 -9.63
N GLN A 29 21.43 -2.62 -8.35
CA GLN A 29 20.43 -1.66 -7.90
C GLN A 29 20.80 -0.22 -8.26
N ILE A 30 22.06 0.17 -8.03
CA ILE A 30 22.56 1.50 -8.39
C ILE A 30 22.55 1.71 -9.91
N ALA A 31 22.98 0.72 -10.69
CA ALA A 31 22.90 0.80 -12.15
C ALA A 31 21.45 0.95 -12.65
N ALA A 32 20.50 0.23 -12.04
CA ALA A 32 19.08 0.32 -12.39
C ALA A 32 18.43 1.65 -11.95
N ALA A 33 18.84 2.18 -10.80
CA ALA A 33 18.40 3.49 -10.32
C ALA A 33 18.89 4.63 -11.23
N ASP A 34 20.14 4.57 -11.67
CA ASP A 34 20.71 5.52 -12.63
C ASP A 34 20.02 5.44 -14.01
N GLU A 35 19.77 4.22 -14.50
CA GLU A 35 18.96 3.98 -15.69
C GLU A 35 17.58 4.63 -15.58
N ARG A 36 16.88 4.40 -14.47
CA ARG A 36 15.53 4.95 -14.20
C ARG A 36 15.54 6.48 -14.07
N LEU A 37 16.58 7.08 -13.49
CA LEU A 37 16.74 8.53 -13.46
C LEU A 37 16.83 9.09 -14.88
N LYS A 38 17.68 8.53 -15.74
CA LYS A 38 17.85 8.96 -17.13
C LYS A 38 16.57 8.85 -17.95
N GLU A 39 15.79 7.79 -17.71
CA GLU A 39 14.49 7.56 -18.37
C GLU A 39 13.40 8.54 -17.97
N ARG A 40 13.46 9.11 -16.75
CA ARG A 40 12.33 9.82 -16.13
C ARG A 40 12.58 11.29 -15.84
N VAL A 41 13.84 11.72 -15.69
CA VAL A 41 14.16 13.11 -15.33
C VAL A 41 13.66 14.13 -16.36
N GLY A 42 13.65 13.79 -17.65
CA GLY A 42 13.11 14.64 -18.70
C GLY A 42 11.58 14.59 -18.86
N VAL A 43 10.90 13.72 -18.11
CA VAL A 43 9.47 13.43 -18.25
C VAL A 43 8.69 13.91 -17.03
N ILE A 44 9.17 13.59 -15.82
CA ILE A 44 8.49 13.92 -14.57
C ILE A 44 8.98 15.29 -14.08
N LYS A 45 8.11 16.31 -14.16
CA LYS A 45 8.46 17.70 -13.83
C LYS A 45 9.06 17.87 -12.43
N LEU A 46 8.44 17.27 -11.42
CA LEU A 46 8.93 17.37 -10.04
C LEU A 46 10.29 16.67 -9.86
N LEU A 47 10.53 15.56 -10.56
CA LEU A 47 11.83 14.88 -10.53
C LEU A 47 12.91 15.75 -11.18
N ALA A 48 12.61 16.39 -12.31
CA ALA A 48 13.53 17.31 -12.97
C ALA A 48 13.96 18.42 -12.00
N ASN A 49 13.00 19.03 -11.31
CA ASN A 49 13.28 20.07 -10.31
C ASN A 49 14.13 19.57 -9.14
N ARG A 50 13.85 18.36 -8.62
CA ARG A 50 14.64 17.73 -7.55
C ARG A 50 16.07 17.41 -7.99
N ALA A 51 16.23 16.86 -9.19
CA ALA A 51 17.52 16.54 -9.77
C ALA A 51 18.37 17.81 -10.00
N GLU A 52 17.76 18.89 -10.49
CA GLU A 52 18.42 20.18 -10.66
C GLU A 52 18.83 20.79 -9.31
N THR A 53 17.90 20.84 -8.35
CA THR A 53 18.14 21.41 -7.01
C THR A 53 19.21 20.64 -6.24
N GLY A 54 19.20 19.30 -6.34
CA GLY A 54 20.19 18.43 -5.71
C GLY A 54 21.49 18.29 -6.51
N GLY A 55 21.60 18.88 -7.70
CA GLY A 55 22.77 18.73 -8.58
C GLY A 55 23.01 17.30 -9.08
N ILE A 56 21.98 16.44 -9.10
CA ILE A 56 22.10 15.02 -9.43
C ILE A 56 21.85 14.79 -10.92
N LYS A 57 22.88 14.31 -11.62
CA LYS A 57 22.79 13.91 -13.04
C LYS A 57 23.00 12.41 -13.26
N THR A 58 23.53 11.73 -12.26
CA THR A 58 23.87 10.30 -12.30
C THR A 58 23.79 9.76 -10.88
N VAL A 59 23.30 8.54 -10.72
CA VAL A 59 23.30 7.82 -9.44
C VAL A 59 24.51 6.89 -9.41
N ARG A 60 25.43 7.10 -8.46
CA ARG A 60 26.64 6.29 -8.27
C ARG A 60 26.70 5.67 -6.88
N ASP A 61 25.98 6.25 -5.94
CA ASP A 61 25.91 5.84 -4.55
C ASP A 61 24.45 5.93 -4.05
N PRO A 62 24.01 5.11 -3.07
CA PRO A 62 22.66 5.21 -2.52
C PRO A 62 22.32 6.61 -1.99
N ALA A 63 23.31 7.39 -1.53
CA ALA A 63 23.09 8.75 -1.05
C ALA A 63 22.63 9.70 -2.16
N ASP A 64 23.01 9.45 -3.42
CA ASP A 64 22.58 10.26 -4.58
C ASP A 64 21.07 10.15 -4.83
N LEU A 65 20.41 9.09 -4.33
CA LEU A 65 18.96 8.92 -4.42
C LEU A 65 18.19 9.78 -3.42
N VAL A 66 18.77 10.10 -2.26
CA VAL A 66 18.10 10.82 -1.17
C VAL A 66 17.46 12.13 -1.64
N PRO A 67 18.18 13.06 -2.31
CA PRO A 67 17.58 14.32 -2.79
C PRO A 67 16.53 14.12 -3.89
N LEU A 68 16.47 12.93 -4.51
CA LEU A 68 15.50 12.59 -5.54
C LEU A 68 14.22 11.96 -4.98
N LEU A 69 14.19 11.53 -3.70
CA LEU A 69 13.01 10.90 -3.13
C LEU A 69 11.86 11.89 -2.95
N PHE A 70 10.64 11.42 -3.17
CA PHE A 70 9.44 12.19 -2.87
C PHE A 70 8.95 11.86 -1.46
N ALA A 71 8.67 12.86 -0.63
CA ALA A 71 7.97 12.58 0.63
C ALA A 71 6.61 11.92 0.32
N HIS A 72 6.15 10.98 1.16
CA HIS A 72 4.82 10.37 1.04
C HIS A 72 3.67 11.41 0.98
N THR A 73 3.95 12.65 1.40
CA THR A 73 3.03 13.79 1.31
C THR A 73 2.97 14.46 -0.06
N THR A 74 3.90 14.16 -0.97
CA THR A 74 3.96 14.73 -2.31
C THR A 74 2.69 14.42 -3.11
N TYR A 75 2.15 13.21 -2.98
CA TYR A 75 0.94 12.78 -3.69
C TYR A 75 -0.36 13.39 -3.13
N LYS A 76 -0.29 14.28 -2.12
CA LYS A 76 -1.41 15.08 -1.59
C LYS A 76 -1.16 16.60 -1.69
N SER A 77 -0.18 17.00 -2.49
CA SER A 77 0.27 18.40 -2.63
C SER A 77 -0.64 19.28 -3.51
N TYR A 78 -1.64 18.70 -4.19
CA TYR A 78 -2.61 19.48 -4.95
C TYR A 78 -3.34 20.51 -4.07
N PRO A 79 -3.65 21.72 -4.56
CA PRO A 79 -4.45 22.69 -3.82
C PRO A 79 -5.80 22.11 -3.37
N GLU A 80 -6.12 22.26 -2.08
CA GLU A 80 -7.37 21.71 -1.52
C GLU A 80 -8.61 22.27 -2.22
N SER A 81 -8.57 23.55 -2.58
CA SER A 81 -9.66 24.23 -3.27
C SER A 81 -9.97 23.63 -4.64
N TRP A 82 -8.99 23.06 -5.35
CA TRP A 82 -9.26 22.42 -6.64
C TRP A 82 -10.07 21.15 -6.47
N PHE A 83 -9.74 20.38 -5.44
CA PHE A 83 -10.46 19.17 -5.10
C PHE A 83 -11.88 19.47 -4.61
N THR A 84 -12.05 20.40 -3.67
CA THR A 84 -13.37 20.71 -3.08
C THR A 84 -14.30 21.44 -4.02
N GLN A 85 -13.78 22.14 -5.04
CA GLN A 85 -14.57 22.84 -6.05
C GLN A 85 -14.71 22.06 -7.37
N GLY A 86 -14.27 20.80 -7.43
CA GLY A 86 -14.36 19.97 -8.63
C GLY A 86 -13.60 20.52 -9.83
N LYS A 87 -12.44 21.16 -9.61
CA LYS A 87 -11.54 21.66 -10.68
C LYS A 87 -10.70 20.51 -11.24
N TRP A 88 -11.37 19.53 -11.82
CA TRP A 88 -10.78 18.28 -12.30
C TRP A 88 -9.75 18.48 -13.43
N ASP A 89 -9.92 19.54 -14.23
CA ASP A 89 -8.94 20.01 -15.21
C ASP A 89 -7.60 20.34 -14.54
N ARG A 90 -7.64 21.11 -13.44
CA ARG A 90 -6.45 21.48 -12.68
C ARG A 90 -5.88 20.32 -11.88
N MET A 91 -6.74 19.43 -11.39
CA MET A 91 -6.30 18.18 -10.75
C MET A 91 -5.52 17.30 -11.74
N GLY A 92 -5.96 17.23 -13.00
CA GLY A 92 -5.23 16.56 -14.08
C GLY A 92 -3.87 17.21 -14.35
N GLN A 93 -3.82 18.54 -14.45
CA GLN A 93 -2.56 19.29 -14.62
C GLN A 93 -1.57 19.07 -13.46
N TRP A 94 -2.07 19.00 -12.22
CA TRP A 94 -1.24 18.64 -11.07
C TRP A 94 -0.72 17.20 -11.19
N LEU A 95 -1.57 16.25 -11.56
CA LEU A 95 -1.19 14.85 -11.69
C LEU A 95 -0.06 14.67 -12.72
N ASP A 96 -0.04 15.45 -13.79
CA ASP A 96 1.06 15.50 -14.78
C ASP A 96 2.42 15.84 -14.17
N THR A 97 2.46 16.61 -13.07
CA THR A 97 3.72 17.02 -12.44
C THR A 97 4.43 15.88 -11.71
N VAL A 98 3.68 14.82 -11.35
CA VAL A 98 4.13 13.68 -10.56
C VAL A 98 3.98 12.33 -11.29
N SER A 99 3.56 12.36 -12.56
CA SER A 99 3.32 11.17 -13.39
C SER A 99 4.36 11.03 -14.49
N THR A 100 4.66 9.79 -14.88
CA THR A 100 5.42 9.48 -16.11
C THR A 100 4.56 9.71 -17.35
N TYR A 101 3.27 9.39 -17.28
CA TYR A 101 2.33 9.53 -18.38
C TYR A 101 1.42 10.73 -18.11
N PRO A 102 1.55 11.84 -18.86
CA PRO A 102 0.71 13.02 -18.65
C PRO A 102 -0.72 12.71 -19.06
N VAL A 103 -1.67 13.15 -18.25
CA VAL A 103 -3.12 13.08 -18.45
C VAL A 103 -3.53 14.08 -19.53
N ARG A 104 -3.67 13.57 -20.76
CA ARG A 104 -4.10 14.35 -21.91
C ARG A 104 -5.44 13.87 -22.45
N GLY A 105 -6.26 14.80 -22.93
CA GLY A 105 -7.47 14.50 -23.69
C GLY A 105 -8.66 13.98 -22.87
N VAL A 106 -8.65 14.15 -21.55
CA VAL A 106 -9.77 13.78 -20.67
C VAL A 106 -10.71 14.98 -20.55
N ASP A 107 -11.92 14.88 -21.08
CA ASP A 107 -12.96 15.91 -20.86
C ASP A 107 -13.49 15.81 -19.43
N THR A 108 -13.48 16.96 -18.74
CA THR A 108 -13.84 17.09 -17.34
C THR A 108 -15.06 17.97 -17.09
N LYS A 109 -15.73 18.48 -18.13
CA LYS A 109 -16.81 19.47 -17.99
C LYS A 109 -18.06 18.94 -17.28
N ASP A 110 -18.34 17.65 -17.41
CA ASP A 110 -19.55 16.98 -16.92
C ASP A 110 -19.33 16.16 -15.64
N ILE A 111 -18.10 16.13 -15.13
CA ILE A 111 -17.69 15.29 -14.01
C ILE A 111 -18.20 15.88 -12.68
N LYS A 112 -19.03 15.11 -11.98
CA LYS A 112 -19.72 15.56 -10.77
C LYS A 112 -18.85 15.46 -9.52
N ASP A 113 -18.05 14.41 -9.43
CA ASP A 113 -17.24 14.11 -8.26
C ASP A 113 -15.94 13.37 -8.61
N ILE A 114 -15.15 13.09 -7.58
CA ILE A 114 -13.86 12.41 -7.74
C ILE A 114 -14.02 10.97 -8.25
N ASP A 115 -15.11 10.29 -7.92
CA ASP A 115 -15.27 8.88 -8.29
C ASP A 115 -15.55 8.79 -9.81
N GLU A 116 -16.40 9.67 -10.35
CA GLU A 116 -16.60 9.83 -11.80
C GLU A 116 -15.32 10.28 -12.51
N TRP A 117 -14.50 11.15 -11.89
CA TRP A 117 -13.22 11.55 -12.44
C TRP A 117 -12.24 10.38 -12.55
N LEU A 118 -12.12 9.56 -11.50
CA LEU A 118 -11.26 8.38 -11.50
C LEU A 118 -11.72 7.35 -12.53
N GLU A 119 -13.02 7.17 -12.71
CA GLU A 119 -13.58 6.31 -13.76
C GLU A 119 -13.26 6.83 -15.17
N ARG A 120 -13.36 8.15 -15.39
CA ARG A 120 -13.01 8.78 -16.66
C ARG A 120 -11.52 8.66 -16.97
N LEU A 121 -10.66 8.85 -15.97
CA LEU A 121 -9.21 8.62 -16.08
C LEU A 121 -8.92 7.17 -16.45
N GLU A 122 -9.53 6.21 -15.74
CA GLU A 122 -9.35 4.79 -15.99
C GLU A 122 -9.77 4.40 -17.41
N ALA A 123 -10.91 4.91 -17.88
CA ALA A 123 -11.42 4.70 -19.24
C ALA A 123 -10.49 5.28 -20.31
N ALA A 124 -9.76 6.36 -20.00
CA ALA A 124 -8.74 6.95 -20.85
C ALA A 124 -7.35 6.30 -20.71
N GLY A 125 -7.21 5.25 -19.89
CA GLY A 125 -5.96 4.51 -19.70
C GLY A 125 -5.03 5.08 -18.62
N TYR A 126 -5.49 6.06 -17.83
CA TYR A 126 -4.74 6.62 -16.71
C TYR A 126 -5.24 6.00 -15.40
N TYR A 127 -4.36 5.30 -14.68
CA TYR A 127 -4.74 4.63 -13.44
C TYR A 127 -4.27 5.43 -12.24
N VAL A 128 -5.19 5.75 -11.32
CA VAL A 128 -4.87 6.49 -10.11
C VAL A 128 -5.42 5.72 -8.91
N SER A 129 -4.54 5.44 -7.95
CA SER A 129 -4.95 4.89 -6.65
C SER A 129 -5.04 6.01 -5.62
N CYS A 130 -6.08 5.98 -4.80
CA CYS A 130 -6.30 6.98 -3.78
C CYS A 130 -6.20 6.38 -2.37
N SER A 131 -5.50 7.07 -1.47
CA SER A 131 -5.52 6.71 -0.05
C SER A 131 -6.86 7.07 0.60
N SER A 132 -7.20 6.44 1.72
CA SER A 132 -8.41 6.75 2.50
C SER A 132 -8.36 8.08 3.28
N GLY A 133 -7.44 9.00 2.95
CA GLY A 133 -7.49 10.43 3.31
C GLY A 133 -7.87 10.80 4.75
N THR A 134 -7.49 10.02 5.77
CA THR A 134 -7.97 10.16 7.16
C THR A 134 -7.60 11.49 7.83
N THR A 135 -6.77 12.32 7.18
CA THR A 135 -6.22 13.58 7.70
C THR A 135 -6.61 14.83 6.89
N GLY A 136 -7.60 14.78 5.99
CA GLY A 136 -8.03 15.97 5.22
C GLY A 136 -8.07 15.77 3.71
N LYS A 137 -6.97 15.26 3.17
CA LYS A 137 -6.74 15.04 1.73
C LYS A 137 -6.35 13.60 1.47
N CYS A 138 -6.86 13.04 0.37
CA CYS A 138 -6.38 11.76 -0.13
C CYS A 138 -5.06 11.94 -0.90
N SER A 139 -4.09 11.05 -0.72
CA SER A 139 -3.00 10.91 -1.70
C SER A 139 -3.59 10.37 -3.00
N MET A 140 -3.24 10.98 -4.14
CA MET A 140 -3.54 10.49 -5.49
C MET A 140 -2.25 10.00 -6.14
N ILE A 141 -2.20 8.69 -6.39
CA ILE A 141 -0.96 8.00 -6.74
C ILE A 141 -1.12 7.44 -8.17
N PRO A 142 -0.46 8.04 -9.18
CA PRO A 142 -0.56 7.60 -10.57
C PRO A 142 0.17 6.27 -10.77
N ALA A 143 -0.38 5.41 -11.63
CA ALA A 143 0.15 4.11 -11.99
C ALA A 143 0.03 3.87 -13.51
N GLY A 144 1.03 3.20 -14.07
CA GLY A 144 1.06 2.73 -15.45
C GLY A 144 0.50 1.31 -15.58
N MET A 145 0.30 0.85 -16.81
CA MET A 145 -0.12 -0.54 -17.06
C MET A 145 0.96 -1.54 -16.58
N ALA A 146 2.24 -1.22 -16.78
CA ALA A 146 3.35 -2.03 -16.31
C ALA A 146 3.32 -2.22 -14.78
N ASP A 147 2.94 -1.18 -14.03
CA ASP A 147 2.79 -1.24 -12.57
C ASP A 147 1.74 -2.27 -12.17
N ARG A 148 0.61 -2.29 -12.87
CA ARG A 148 -0.51 -3.19 -12.61
C ARG A 148 -0.11 -4.62 -12.90
N THR A 149 0.46 -4.89 -14.07
CA THR A 149 0.92 -6.23 -14.46
C THR A 149 1.98 -6.75 -13.50
N PHE A 150 2.95 -5.92 -13.12
CA PHE A 150 3.96 -6.31 -12.15
C PHE A 150 3.34 -6.56 -10.78
N GLY A 151 2.47 -5.66 -10.31
CA GLY A 151 1.76 -5.79 -9.04
C GLY A 151 0.99 -7.11 -8.93
N GLN A 152 0.26 -7.51 -9.98
CA GLN A 152 -0.46 -8.79 -10.03
C GLN A 152 0.47 -9.99 -9.87
N ARG A 153 1.57 -10.04 -10.64
CA ARG A 153 2.58 -11.10 -10.54
C ARG A 153 3.20 -11.14 -9.15
N ASN A 154 3.55 -9.97 -8.61
CA ASN A 154 4.16 -9.86 -7.29
C ASN A 154 3.22 -10.36 -6.18
N HIS A 155 1.93 -9.98 -6.19
CA HIS A 155 0.97 -10.44 -5.17
C HIS A 155 0.85 -11.97 -5.13
N VAL A 156 0.81 -12.62 -6.28
CA VAL A 156 0.78 -14.09 -6.37
C VAL A 156 2.07 -14.68 -5.84
N ALA A 157 3.20 -14.16 -6.31
CA ALA A 157 4.52 -14.71 -5.99
C ALA A 157 4.89 -14.56 -4.50
N ILE A 158 4.59 -13.41 -3.86
CA ILE A 158 4.82 -13.24 -2.43
C ILE A 158 3.90 -14.13 -1.60
N THR A 159 2.64 -14.33 -2.02
CA THR A 159 1.68 -15.16 -1.31
C THR A 159 2.14 -16.62 -1.35
N GLN A 160 2.57 -17.10 -2.52
CA GLN A 160 3.15 -18.42 -2.68
C GLN A 160 4.43 -18.59 -1.84
N TRP A 161 5.31 -17.59 -1.81
CA TRP A 161 6.54 -17.63 -1.00
C TRP A 161 6.26 -17.67 0.51
N MET A 162 5.34 -16.84 1.01
CA MET A 162 5.01 -16.79 2.45
C MET A 162 4.31 -18.04 2.96
N SER A 163 3.37 -18.56 2.17
CA SER A 163 2.46 -19.63 2.63
C SER A 163 2.79 -21.03 2.11
N GLY A 164 3.68 -21.13 1.11
CA GLY A 164 3.91 -22.36 0.36
C GLY A 164 2.73 -22.82 -0.50
N ILE A 165 1.66 -22.01 -0.60
CA ILE A 165 0.46 -22.36 -1.38
C ILE A 165 0.80 -22.36 -2.86
N GLN A 166 0.56 -23.50 -3.51
CA GLN A 166 0.76 -23.65 -4.94
C GLN A 166 -0.41 -23.09 -5.74
N ARG A 167 -0.14 -22.64 -6.97
CA ARG A 167 -1.19 -22.27 -7.92
C ARG A 167 -2.14 -23.44 -8.17
N GLY A 168 -3.42 -23.17 -8.31
CA GLY A 168 -4.46 -24.19 -8.49
C GLY A 168 -4.86 -24.93 -7.19
N ALA A 169 -4.45 -24.45 -6.01
CA ALA A 169 -4.77 -25.10 -4.72
C ALA A 169 -6.26 -25.10 -4.34
N GLY A 170 -7.13 -24.43 -5.11
CA GLY A 170 -8.58 -24.60 -5.06
C GLY A 170 -9.28 -24.01 -3.83
N TYR A 171 -8.84 -22.85 -3.35
CA TYR A 171 -9.41 -22.20 -2.18
C TYR A 171 -10.73 -21.48 -2.46
N LYS A 172 -11.66 -21.56 -1.51
CA LYS A 172 -12.77 -20.59 -1.43
C LYS A 172 -12.27 -19.28 -0.83
N PHE A 173 -12.33 -18.20 -1.61
CA PHE A 173 -11.90 -16.88 -1.15
C PHE A 173 -13.00 -16.23 -0.30
N ILE A 174 -12.66 -15.76 0.89
CA ILE A 174 -13.58 -15.10 1.81
C ILE A 174 -13.07 -13.69 2.12
N GLY A 175 -13.79 -12.67 1.64
CA GLY A 175 -13.56 -11.28 2.04
C GLY A 175 -14.15 -10.99 3.43
N MET A 176 -13.33 -10.48 4.35
CA MET A 176 -13.72 -10.22 5.74
C MET A 176 -13.63 -8.74 6.13
N THR A 177 -13.59 -7.84 5.14
CA THR A 177 -13.56 -6.40 5.39
C THR A 177 -14.09 -5.65 4.17
N PRO A 178 -14.68 -4.46 4.36
CA PRO A 178 -14.86 -3.51 3.27
C PRO A 178 -13.54 -3.20 2.58
N ILE A 179 -13.57 -3.17 1.25
CA ILE A 179 -12.41 -2.84 0.41
C ILE A 179 -12.66 -1.46 -0.23
N ALA A 180 -11.62 -0.65 -0.31
CA ALA A 180 -11.69 0.62 -1.03
C ALA A 180 -11.82 0.37 -2.54
N LYS A 181 -12.69 1.13 -3.22
CA LYS A 181 -12.84 1.07 -4.68
C LYS A 181 -11.56 1.63 -5.32
N SER A 182 -10.67 0.75 -5.74
CA SER A 182 -9.41 1.13 -6.40
C SER A 182 -8.96 0.05 -7.38
N VAL A 183 -8.31 0.49 -8.45
CA VAL A 183 -7.72 -0.39 -9.48
C VAL A 183 -6.78 -1.40 -8.85
N ARG A 184 -5.90 -0.93 -7.94
CA ARG A 184 -4.91 -1.77 -7.27
C ARG A 184 -5.53 -2.88 -6.41
N ALA A 185 -6.56 -2.57 -5.63
CA ALA A 185 -7.22 -3.57 -4.80
C ALA A 185 -7.95 -4.64 -5.64
N ARG A 186 -8.61 -4.20 -6.72
CA ARG A 186 -9.23 -5.09 -7.71
C ARG A 186 -8.18 -5.99 -8.36
N ASP A 187 -7.10 -5.42 -8.89
CA ASP A 187 -6.05 -6.19 -9.58
C ASP A 187 -5.41 -7.24 -8.66
N GLY A 188 -5.10 -6.86 -7.41
CA GLY A 188 -4.54 -7.78 -6.42
C GLY A 188 -5.49 -8.94 -6.10
N ARG A 189 -6.78 -8.66 -5.87
CA ARG A 189 -7.78 -9.71 -5.61
C ARG A 189 -7.95 -10.63 -6.82
N THR A 190 -8.10 -10.06 -8.02
CA THR A 190 -8.25 -10.84 -9.26
C THR A 190 -7.05 -11.77 -9.49
N ALA A 191 -5.83 -11.28 -9.28
CA ALA A 191 -4.63 -12.08 -9.46
C ALA A 191 -4.54 -13.23 -8.44
N LEU A 192 -4.82 -12.96 -7.16
CA LEU A 192 -4.82 -13.99 -6.12
C LEU A 192 -5.91 -15.03 -6.35
N PHE A 193 -7.13 -14.59 -6.66
CA PHE A 193 -8.23 -15.49 -6.96
C PHE A 193 -7.93 -16.36 -8.19
N GLY A 194 -7.44 -15.76 -9.29
CA GLY A 194 -7.05 -16.52 -10.48
C GLY A 194 -5.90 -17.51 -10.24
N ALA A 195 -5.02 -17.24 -9.28
CA ALA A 195 -3.91 -18.12 -8.94
C ALA A 195 -4.30 -19.26 -8.00
N PHE A 196 -5.15 -19.01 -7.01
CA PHE A 196 -5.37 -19.92 -5.87
C PHE A 196 -6.83 -20.31 -5.64
N GLY A 197 -7.78 -19.64 -6.29
CA GLY A 197 -9.20 -19.73 -6.00
C GLY A 197 -9.95 -20.83 -6.75
N SER A 198 -11.07 -21.28 -6.17
CA SER A 198 -12.09 -22.15 -6.79
C SER A 198 -13.46 -21.48 -6.78
N SER A 199 -13.79 -20.75 -5.72
CA SER A 199 -15.01 -19.93 -5.60
C SER A 199 -14.72 -18.67 -4.79
N ASP A 200 -15.53 -17.62 -4.97
CA ASP A 200 -15.33 -16.33 -4.31
C ASP A 200 -16.57 -15.90 -3.53
N ARG A 201 -16.35 -15.43 -2.30
CA ARG A 201 -17.33 -14.72 -1.49
C ARG A 201 -16.72 -13.40 -1.03
N PRO A 202 -16.95 -12.28 -1.74
CA PRO A 202 -16.55 -10.96 -1.26
C PRO A 202 -17.32 -10.58 0.00
N PHE A 203 -16.77 -9.61 0.75
CA PHE A 203 -17.49 -9.03 1.88
C PHE A 203 -18.75 -8.32 1.34
N THR A 204 -19.92 -8.63 1.91
CA THR A 204 -21.22 -8.23 1.34
C THR A 204 -21.57 -6.79 1.68
N ASN A 205 -20.83 -5.84 1.11
CA ASN A 205 -21.07 -4.41 1.30
C ASN A 205 -20.68 -3.61 0.05
N GLU A 206 -21.15 -2.36 -0.02
CA GLU A 206 -20.64 -1.44 -1.02
C GLU A 206 -19.15 -1.11 -0.76
N SER A 207 -18.37 -1.09 -1.83
CA SER A 207 -16.98 -0.64 -1.75
C SER A 207 -16.92 0.81 -1.29
N ILE A 208 -15.91 1.12 -0.48
CA ILE A 208 -15.73 2.48 0.04
C ILE A 208 -15.15 3.34 -1.09
N THR A 209 -15.88 4.38 -1.51
CA THR A 209 -15.40 5.29 -2.56
C THR A 209 -14.53 6.40 -1.99
N VAL A 210 -13.76 7.06 -2.84
CA VAL A 210 -12.88 8.16 -2.41
C VAL A 210 -13.72 9.39 -2.08
N GLY A 211 -14.81 9.62 -2.84
CA GLY A 211 -15.77 10.67 -2.58
C GLY A 211 -16.39 10.55 -1.18
N GLN A 212 -16.86 9.37 -0.80
CA GLN A 212 -17.44 9.11 0.53
C GLN A 212 -16.47 9.43 1.67
N VAL A 213 -15.21 8.99 1.54
CA VAL A 213 -14.18 9.23 2.54
C VAL A 213 -13.82 10.70 2.65
N SER A 214 -13.73 11.39 1.51
CA SER A 214 -13.42 12.82 1.46
C SER A 214 -14.53 13.67 2.06
N GLN A 215 -15.80 13.33 1.82
CA GLN A 215 -16.96 14.01 2.42
C GLN A 215 -16.97 13.88 3.94
N MET A 216 -16.71 12.67 4.47
CA MET A 216 -16.61 12.41 5.91
C MET A 216 -15.55 13.31 6.57
N VAL A 217 -14.39 13.42 5.93
CA VAL A 217 -13.26 14.20 6.42
C VAL A 217 -13.55 15.70 6.38
N ALA A 218 -14.12 16.19 5.27
CA ALA A 218 -14.52 17.58 5.12
C ALA A 218 -15.55 18.00 6.19
N LEU A 219 -16.51 17.13 6.49
CA LEU A 219 -17.49 17.39 7.54
C LEU A 219 -16.86 17.44 8.94
N ARG A 220 -15.99 16.47 9.28
CA ARG A 220 -15.28 16.47 10.58
C ARG A 220 -14.51 17.77 10.80
N ARG A 221 -13.88 18.30 9.75
CA ARG A 221 -13.25 19.62 9.78
C ARG A 221 -14.25 20.74 10.03
N LYS A 222 -15.35 20.81 9.28
CA LYS A 222 -16.40 21.82 9.50
C LYS A 222 -16.96 21.79 10.94
N ILE A 223 -17.09 20.59 11.53
CA ILE A 223 -17.51 20.42 12.93
C ILE A 223 -16.45 21.03 13.87
N GLY A 224 -15.18 20.69 13.67
CA GLY A 224 -14.07 21.27 14.45
C GLY A 224 -13.95 22.79 14.32
N ASP A 225 -14.21 23.32 13.12
CA ASP A 225 -14.19 24.75 12.82
C ASP A 225 -15.49 25.48 13.26
N GLY A 226 -16.50 24.77 13.77
CA GLY A 226 -17.79 25.34 14.17
C GLY A 226 -18.66 25.85 13.00
N THR A 227 -18.37 25.42 11.77
CA THR A 227 -19.04 25.90 10.53
C THR A 227 -20.01 24.87 9.92
N ALA A 228 -20.10 23.66 10.50
CA ALA A 228 -21.01 22.62 10.02
C ALA A 228 -22.47 23.01 10.29
N ARG A 229 -23.33 22.98 9.25
CA ARG A 229 -24.77 23.23 9.43
C ARG A 229 -25.44 22.04 10.09
N PRO A 230 -26.47 22.22 10.94
CA PRO A 230 -27.20 21.13 11.57
C PRO A 230 -27.71 20.08 10.58
N ALA A 231 -28.19 20.49 9.40
CA ALA A 231 -28.65 19.58 8.35
C ALA A 231 -27.51 18.72 7.75
N GLU A 232 -26.28 19.23 7.68
CA GLU A 232 -25.12 18.48 7.19
C GLU A 232 -24.71 17.40 8.21
N ILE A 233 -24.77 17.73 9.50
CA ILE A 233 -24.51 16.80 10.59
C ILE A 233 -25.56 15.69 10.61
N ALA A 234 -26.85 16.07 10.59
CA ALA A 234 -27.96 15.10 10.60
C ALA A 234 -27.93 14.16 9.38
N ALA A 235 -27.62 14.67 8.19
CA ALA A 235 -27.47 13.84 6.99
C ALA A 235 -26.31 12.84 7.14
N PHE A 236 -25.18 13.28 7.67
CA PHE A 236 -24.03 12.42 7.91
C PHE A 236 -24.27 11.37 8.99
N GLU A 237 -24.95 11.72 10.08
CA GLU A 237 -25.35 10.77 11.12
C GLU A 237 -26.28 9.70 10.53
N ALA A 238 -27.26 10.09 9.72
CA ALA A 238 -28.16 9.16 9.04
C ALA A 238 -27.39 8.22 8.09
N THR A 239 -26.48 8.75 7.26
CA THR A 239 -25.63 7.94 6.37
C THR A 239 -24.71 7.01 7.16
N SER A 240 -24.11 7.50 8.26
CA SER A 240 -23.21 6.71 9.11
C SER A 240 -23.95 5.57 9.80
N ALA A 241 -25.13 5.84 10.36
CA ALA A 241 -25.97 4.83 11.00
C ALA A 241 -26.47 3.77 10.00
N ALA A 242 -26.86 4.18 8.79
CA ALA A 242 -27.25 3.24 7.74
C ALA A 242 -26.06 2.33 7.33
N ARG A 243 -24.87 2.92 7.20
CA ARG A 243 -23.65 2.20 6.87
C ARG A 243 -23.23 1.24 7.97
N GLU A 244 -23.34 1.65 9.22
CA GLU A 244 -23.06 0.79 10.37
C GLU A 244 -23.97 -0.43 10.36
N LYS A 245 -25.28 -0.25 10.17
CA LYS A 245 -26.23 -1.36 10.02
C LYS A 245 -25.86 -2.31 8.87
N MET A 246 -25.45 -1.78 7.71
CA MET A 246 -24.99 -2.62 6.59
C MET A 246 -23.71 -3.40 6.92
N ILE A 247 -22.76 -2.78 7.61
CA ILE A 247 -21.55 -3.45 8.08
C ILE A 247 -21.91 -4.56 9.06
N GLU A 248 -22.75 -4.29 10.06
CA GLU A 248 -23.20 -5.30 11.02
C GLU A 248 -23.86 -6.50 10.34
N ALA A 249 -24.79 -6.25 9.41
CA ALA A 249 -25.42 -7.31 8.64
C ALA A 249 -24.41 -8.11 7.80
N ALA A 250 -23.42 -7.43 7.20
CA ALA A 250 -22.36 -8.08 6.44
C ALA A 250 -21.44 -8.94 7.32
N LEU A 251 -21.17 -8.53 8.57
CA LEU A 251 -20.40 -9.34 9.52
C LEU A 251 -21.12 -10.63 9.87
N VAL A 252 -22.40 -10.54 10.21
CA VAL A 252 -23.24 -11.71 10.52
C VAL A 252 -23.31 -12.66 9.32
N SER A 253 -23.65 -12.13 8.14
CA SER A 253 -23.72 -12.94 6.91
C SER A 253 -22.37 -13.57 6.56
N THR A 254 -21.26 -12.88 6.82
CA THR A 254 -19.91 -13.44 6.60
C THR A 254 -19.59 -14.55 7.61
N ALA A 255 -19.96 -14.39 8.88
CA ALA A 255 -19.77 -15.42 9.90
C ALA A 255 -20.54 -16.70 9.57
N GLU A 256 -21.82 -16.56 9.21
CA GLU A 256 -22.69 -17.68 8.79
C GLU A 256 -22.11 -18.42 7.58
N ALA A 257 -21.61 -17.68 6.59
CA ALA A 257 -20.98 -18.24 5.41
C ALA A 257 -19.75 -19.08 5.71
N ILE A 258 -18.91 -18.57 6.61
CA ILE A 258 -17.68 -19.25 7.01
C ILE A 258 -18.04 -20.57 7.68
N VAL A 259 -19.03 -20.56 8.56
CA VAL A 259 -19.55 -21.77 9.22
C VAL A 259 -20.16 -22.76 8.22
N GLU A 260 -20.94 -22.29 7.25
CA GLU A 260 -21.51 -23.12 6.19
C GLU A 260 -20.40 -23.81 5.37
N SER A 261 -19.33 -23.07 5.08
CA SER A 261 -18.16 -23.53 4.34
C SER A 261 -17.06 -24.18 5.17
N ARG A 262 -17.31 -24.52 6.43
CA ARG A 262 -16.25 -24.98 7.36
C ARG A 262 -15.44 -26.19 6.90
N SER A 263 -16.04 -27.09 6.12
CA SER A 263 -15.37 -28.26 5.53
C SER A 263 -14.58 -27.93 4.26
N GLU A 264 -14.80 -26.76 3.66
CA GLU A 264 -14.07 -26.29 2.49
C GLU A 264 -12.75 -25.64 2.91
N LYS A 265 -11.76 -25.70 2.02
CA LYS A 265 -10.49 -25.02 2.18
C LYS A 265 -10.65 -23.53 1.86
N MET A 266 -10.54 -22.66 2.87
CA MET A 266 -10.81 -21.22 2.75
C MET A 266 -9.56 -20.35 2.80
N PHE A 267 -9.56 -19.30 1.97
CA PHE A 267 -8.54 -18.26 1.94
C PHE A 267 -9.17 -16.94 2.41
N PHE A 268 -8.85 -16.54 3.64
CA PHE A 268 -9.38 -15.34 4.27
C PHE A 268 -8.59 -14.10 3.84
N MET A 269 -9.29 -13.02 3.52
CA MET A 269 -8.69 -11.73 3.17
C MET A 269 -9.34 -10.59 3.96
N GLY A 270 -8.54 -9.82 4.71
CA GLY A 270 -9.06 -8.65 5.42
C GLY A 270 -8.20 -8.12 6.57
N MET A 271 -8.81 -7.22 7.35
CA MET A 271 -8.18 -6.53 8.48
C MET A 271 -8.48 -7.23 9.80
N PHE A 272 -7.49 -7.28 10.69
CA PHE A 272 -7.61 -7.97 11.98
C PHE A 272 -8.80 -7.53 12.85
N ALA A 273 -9.15 -6.24 12.91
CA ALA A 273 -10.27 -5.78 13.71
C ALA A 273 -11.61 -6.40 13.28
N THR A 274 -11.87 -6.42 11.97
CA THR A 274 -13.10 -7.02 11.42
C THR A 274 -13.07 -8.54 11.55
N MET A 275 -11.91 -9.16 11.31
CA MET A 275 -11.71 -10.61 11.49
C MET A 275 -11.97 -11.05 12.92
N PHE A 276 -11.52 -10.27 13.90
CA PHE A 276 -11.74 -10.55 15.31
C PHE A 276 -13.24 -10.58 15.65
N ARG A 277 -13.99 -9.59 15.17
CA ARG A 277 -15.45 -9.52 15.37
C ARG A 277 -16.16 -10.74 14.76
N ILE A 278 -15.79 -11.13 13.54
CA ILE A 278 -16.33 -12.32 12.87
C ILE A 278 -15.96 -13.59 13.63
N ALA A 279 -14.71 -13.71 14.11
CA ALA A 279 -14.27 -14.86 14.90
C ALA A 279 -15.08 -15.00 16.20
N GLU A 280 -15.31 -13.91 16.94
CA GLU A 280 -16.14 -13.95 18.15
C GLU A 280 -17.60 -14.34 17.84
N MET A 281 -18.17 -13.89 16.71
CA MET A 281 -19.49 -14.35 16.26
C MET A 281 -19.51 -15.86 16.00
N ILE A 282 -18.51 -16.40 15.31
CA ILE A 282 -18.38 -17.84 15.02
C ILE A 282 -18.24 -18.66 16.32
N ARG A 283 -17.47 -18.16 17.29
CA ARG A 283 -17.34 -18.79 18.62
C ARG A 283 -18.66 -18.81 19.37
N ASN A 284 -19.44 -17.72 19.31
CA ASN A 284 -20.77 -17.64 19.91
C ASN A 284 -21.78 -18.60 19.24
N MET A 285 -21.57 -18.95 17.97
CA MET A 285 -22.32 -20.00 17.28
C MET A 285 -21.90 -21.42 17.68
N GLY A 286 -20.87 -21.57 18.53
CA GLY A 286 -20.40 -22.86 19.04
C GLY A 286 -19.30 -23.54 18.23
N TYR A 287 -18.69 -22.85 17.26
CA TYR A 287 -17.64 -23.40 16.39
C TYR A 287 -16.23 -22.97 16.82
N SER A 288 -15.26 -23.81 16.49
CA SER A 288 -13.84 -23.65 16.84
C SER A 288 -12.94 -24.30 15.78
N ALA A 289 -11.61 -24.20 15.90
CA ALA A 289 -10.68 -24.76 14.93
C ALA A 289 -10.95 -26.22 14.53
N LYS A 290 -11.42 -27.07 15.47
CA LYS A 290 -11.72 -28.49 15.19
C LYS A 290 -12.78 -28.69 14.11
N ASP A 291 -13.63 -27.69 13.89
CA ASP A 291 -14.77 -27.73 12.97
C ASP A 291 -14.39 -27.22 11.57
N PHE A 292 -13.23 -26.57 11.45
CA PHE A 292 -12.75 -25.93 10.22
C PHE A 292 -11.62 -26.71 9.56
N HIS A 293 -11.54 -26.61 8.23
CA HIS A 293 -10.50 -27.25 7.43
C HIS A 293 -9.07 -26.81 7.87
N PRO A 294 -8.13 -27.75 8.08
CA PRO A 294 -6.79 -27.46 8.64
C PRO A 294 -5.85 -26.70 7.69
N GLU A 295 -6.24 -26.59 6.43
CA GLU A 295 -5.48 -25.91 5.39
C GLU A 295 -5.91 -24.47 5.12
N ASN A 296 -6.74 -23.90 6.00
CA ASN A 296 -7.15 -22.51 5.86
C ASN A 296 -5.94 -21.56 5.86
N ALA A 297 -6.05 -20.51 5.04
CA ALA A 297 -5.00 -19.53 4.85
C ALA A 297 -5.55 -18.11 5.06
N LEU A 298 -4.65 -17.19 5.40
CA LEU A 298 -5.00 -15.81 5.67
C LEU A 298 -4.04 -14.88 4.96
N LEU A 299 -4.56 -13.91 4.21
CA LEU A 299 -3.81 -12.70 3.84
C LEU A 299 -4.37 -11.52 4.62
N SER A 300 -3.55 -10.97 5.51
CA SER A 300 -3.85 -9.74 6.20
C SER A 300 -2.84 -8.67 5.82
N ALA A 301 -3.35 -7.48 5.49
CA ALA A 301 -2.55 -6.31 5.18
C ALA A 301 -2.86 -5.19 6.17
N GLY A 302 -1.82 -4.49 6.65
CA GLY A 302 -1.96 -3.34 7.56
C GLY A 302 -2.19 -3.68 9.04
N GLY A 303 -2.27 -2.62 9.86
CA GLY A 303 -2.41 -2.72 11.33
C GLY A 303 -3.85 -2.55 11.83
N LEU A 304 -4.00 -2.27 13.13
CA LEU A 304 -5.30 -2.14 13.82
C LEU A 304 -6.06 -0.84 13.50
N LYS A 305 -5.42 0.13 12.84
CA LYS A 305 -6.03 1.42 12.45
C LYS A 305 -6.76 2.12 13.63
N GLY A 306 -6.13 2.12 14.81
CA GLY A 306 -6.69 2.74 16.02
C GLY A 306 -7.68 1.87 16.80
N ALA A 307 -8.03 0.67 16.32
CA ALA A 307 -8.82 -0.26 17.10
C ALA A 307 -8.02 -0.79 18.30
N VAL A 308 -8.65 -0.80 19.48
CA VAL A 308 -8.11 -1.44 20.68
C VAL A 308 -8.69 -2.85 20.74
N LEU A 309 -7.85 -3.86 20.57
CA LEU A 309 -8.22 -5.26 20.67
C LEU A 309 -7.52 -5.91 21.88
N PRO A 310 -8.06 -7.01 22.42
CA PRO A 310 -7.36 -7.83 23.42
C PRO A 310 -5.97 -8.25 22.94
N ALA A 311 -5.01 -8.45 23.86
CA ALA A 311 -3.64 -8.82 23.48
C ALA A 311 -3.56 -10.13 22.67
N ASP A 312 -4.51 -11.04 22.88
CA ASP A 312 -4.63 -12.36 22.27
C ASP A 312 -5.54 -12.39 21.02
N TYR A 313 -5.84 -11.22 20.42
CA TYR A 313 -6.82 -11.15 19.33
C TYR A 313 -6.41 -11.97 18.10
N ARG A 314 -5.11 -12.12 17.82
CA ARG A 314 -4.62 -12.88 16.66
C ARG A 314 -4.80 -14.36 16.90
N GLU A 315 -4.41 -14.82 18.08
CA GLU A 315 -4.53 -16.18 18.57
C GLU A 315 -5.99 -16.61 18.49
N ARG A 316 -6.92 -15.79 18.98
CA ARG A 316 -8.37 -16.05 18.87
C ARG A 316 -8.87 -16.20 17.45
N ILE A 317 -8.41 -15.36 16.51
CA ILE A 317 -8.77 -15.49 15.08
C ILE A 317 -8.24 -16.82 14.54
N PHE A 318 -6.97 -17.16 14.81
CA PHE A 318 -6.32 -18.35 14.28
C PHE A 318 -6.92 -19.64 14.84
N GLU A 319 -7.18 -19.70 16.15
CA GLU A 319 -7.83 -20.81 16.86
C GLU A 319 -9.31 -20.97 16.51
N THR A 320 -9.97 -19.91 16.03
CA THR A 320 -11.36 -20.03 15.59
C THR A 320 -11.44 -20.56 14.16
N LEU A 321 -10.60 -20.05 13.26
CA LEU A 321 -10.66 -20.34 11.83
C LEU A 321 -9.72 -21.47 11.37
N ASN A 322 -9.02 -22.13 12.31
CA ASN A 322 -8.02 -23.17 12.06
C ASN A 322 -6.90 -22.71 11.11
N ILE A 323 -6.38 -21.49 11.33
CA ILE A 323 -5.30 -20.92 10.52
C ILE A 323 -3.96 -21.27 11.15
N GLN A 324 -3.14 -22.01 10.42
CA GLN A 324 -1.80 -22.36 10.85
C GLN A 324 -0.85 -21.15 10.71
N PRO A 325 0.08 -20.90 11.65
CA PRO A 325 0.98 -19.74 11.60
C PRO A 325 1.73 -19.60 10.26
N GLN A 326 2.16 -20.71 9.67
CA GLN A 326 2.83 -20.75 8.36
C GLN A 326 1.94 -20.38 7.16
N ARG A 327 0.62 -20.26 7.35
CA ARG A 327 -0.34 -19.84 6.31
C ARG A 327 -0.86 -18.42 6.53
N VAL A 328 -0.27 -17.68 7.48
CA VAL A 328 -0.53 -16.26 7.69
C VAL A 328 0.40 -15.45 6.77
N CYS A 329 -0.15 -15.01 5.65
CA CYS A 329 0.50 -14.09 4.74
C CYS A 329 0.38 -12.66 5.29
N GLN A 330 1.50 -12.12 5.77
CA GLN A 330 1.61 -10.73 6.20
C GLN A 330 2.78 -10.08 5.46
N SER A 331 2.58 -8.86 4.97
CA SER A 331 3.64 -8.10 4.31
C SER A 331 3.69 -6.66 4.82
N TYR A 332 4.88 -6.09 4.77
CA TYR A 332 5.11 -4.66 4.94
C TYR A 332 5.12 -3.97 3.57
N GLY A 333 4.51 -2.79 3.48
CA GLY A 333 4.39 -2.02 2.26
C GLY A 333 3.58 -0.76 2.48
N MET A 334 3.34 -0.03 1.40
CA MET A 334 2.56 1.21 1.37
C MET A 334 1.97 1.43 -0.03
N GLN A 335 1.05 2.39 -0.15
CA GLN A 335 0.37 2.64 -1.43
C GLN A 335 1.31 3.17 -2.51
N GLU A 336 2.43 3.76 -2.08
CA GLU A 336 3.47 4.31 -2.93
C GLU A 336 4.41 3.24 -3.51
N LEU A 337 4.41 2.01 -2.99
CA LEU A 337 5.24 0.89 -3.47
C LEU A 337 4.42 -0.16 -4.21
N ASN A 338 5.03 -0.86 -5.16
CA ASN A 338 4.52 -2.09 -5.77
C ASN A 338 5.15 -3.35 -5.13
N GLY A 339 6.41 -3.26 -4.73
CA GLY A 339 7.15 -4.29 -4.03
C GLY A 339 6.73 -4.38 -2.55
N ASN A 340 5.75 -5.22 -2.24
CA ASN A 340 5.45 -5.60 -0.86
C ASN A 340 6.52 -6.56 -0.32
N MET A 341 6.90 -6.37 0.94
CA MET A 341 7.95 -7.10 1.63
C MET A 341 7.32 -8.22 2.48
N PRO A 342 7.42 -9.50 2.09
CA PRO A 342 6.78 -10.60 2.80
C PRO A 342 7.46 -10.90 4.13
N ARG A 343 6.66 -11.26 5.14
CA ARG A 343 7.16 -11.72 6.45
C ARG A 343 7.64 -13.17 6.35
N CYS A 344 8.84 -13.45 6.83
CA CYS A 344 9.36 -14.82 6.91
C CYS A 344 9.00 -15.50 8.24
N ALA A 345 9.32 -16.79 8.37
CA ALA A 345 9.10 -17.57 9.60
C ALA A 345 9.88 -17.03 10.81
N ALA A 346 11.00 -16.31 10.61
CA ALA A 346 11.72 -15.62 11.67
C ALA A 346 11.10 -14.25 12.05
N GLY A 347 9.94 -13.91 11.46
CA GLY A 347 9.16 -12.73 11.80
C GLY A 347 9.61 -11.43 11.13
N ARG A 348 10.67 -11.44 10.31
CA ARG A 348 11.18 -10.25 9.60
C ARG A 348 10.59 -10.12 8.20
N TYR A 349 10.49 -8.89 7.70
CA TYR A 349 10.04 -8.61 6.33
C TYR A 349 11.23 -8.55 5.37
N HIS A 350 11.21 -9.34 4.30
CA HIS A 350 12.31 -9.34 3.31
C HIS A 350 12.10 -8.28 2.24
N VAL A 351 13.12 -7.47 1.98
CA VAL A 351 13.12 -6.46 0.92
C VAL A 351 13.39 -7.15 -0.43
N PRO A 352 12.52 -7.03 -1.44
CA PRO A 352 12.75 -7.68 -2.74
C PRO A 352 13.89 -7.00 -3.52
N PRO A 353 14.56 -7.71 -4.46
CA PRO A 353 15.73 -7.21 -5.19
C PRO A 353 15.53 -5.90 -5.95
N TRP A 354 14.31 -5.66 -6.45
CA TRP A 354 13.95 -4.45 -7.19
C TRP A 354 13.57 -3.27 -6.27
N ASN A 355 13.56 -3.46 -4.95
CA ASN A 355 13.41 -2.40 -3.97
C ASN A 355 14.76 -2.06 -3.33
N ILE A 356 15.20 -0.82 -3.48
CA ILE A 356 16.35 -0.29 -2.75
C ILE A 356 15.83 0.33 -1.45
N LEU A 357 16.21 -0.25 -0.32
CA LEU A 357 15.92 0.31 1.00
C LEU A 357 17.00 1.32 1.39
N LEU A 358 16.59 2.57 1.59
CA LEU A 358 17.43 3.68 2.04
C LEU A 358 17.06 3.98 3.48
N LEU A 359 17.96 3.68 4.42
CA LEU A 359 17.74 4.07 5.82
C LEU A 359 18.19 5.51 5.98
N LEU A 360 17.29 6.38 6.45
CA LEU A 360 17.53 7.81 6.56
C LEU A 360 17.53 8.25 8.03
N ASP A 361 18.12 9.40 8.31
CA ASP A 361 17.92 10.07 9.58
C ASP A 361 16.46 10.51 9.79
N GLN A 362 16.16 11.08 10.96
CA GLN A 362 14.80 11.48 11.30
C GLN A 362 14.26 12.56 10.34
N THR A 363 15.11 13.43 9.80
CA THR A 363 14.67 14.49 8.87
C THR A 363 14.44 13.96 7.46
N GLY A 364 15.08 12.84 7.09
CA GLY A 364 15.01 12.24 5.78
C GLY A 364 16.01 12.81 4.78
N ASP A 365 16.99 13.62 5.24
CA ASP A 365 17.93 14.31 4.36
C ASP A 365 19.30 13.60 4.27
N GLN A 366 19.60 12.71 5.22
CA GLN A 366 20.88 12.00 5.26
C GLN A 366 20.69 10.49 5.23
N LEU A 367 21.49 9.82 4.40
CA LEU A 367 21.57 8.36 4.37
C LEU A 367 22.35 7.86 5.59
N ILE A 368 21.73 7.00 6.38
CA ILE A 368 22.40 6.15 7.35
C ILE A 368 23.00 4.96 6.60
N ARG A 369 24.32 4.84 6.64
CA ARG A 369 25.04 3.77 5.94
C ARG A 369 24.73 2.41 6.57
N PRO A 370 24.64 1.33 5.76
CA PRO A 370 24.54 -0.03 6.28
C PRO A 370 25.66 -0.32 7.28
N GLY A 371 25.29 -0.89 8.43
CA GLY A 371 26.19 -1.31 9.49
C GLY A 371 26.11 -2.81 9.74
N SER A 372 26.91 -3.31 10.69
CA SER A 372 26.79 -4.68 11.18
C SER A 372 25.61 -4.80 12.14
N GLY A 373 24.72 -5.76 11.89
CA GLY A 373 23.55 -6.01 12.73
C GLY A 373 22.43 -5.01 12.49
N GLU A 374 21.55 -4.91 13.49
CA GLU A 374 20.32 -4.12 13.36
C GLU A 374 20.57 -2.63 13.59
N ILE A 375 20.20 -1.82 12.61
CA ILE A 375 20.28 -0.35 12.67
C ILE A 375 18.91 0.28 12.46
N GLU A 376 18.66 1.43 13.10
CA GLU A 376 17.36 2.09 13.12
C GLU A 376 17.39 3.44 12.41
N GLY A 377 16.28 3.78 11.74
CA GLY A 377 16.13 5.05 11.04
C GLY A 377 14.78 5.17 10.35
N ARG A 378 14.62 6.24 9.57
CA ARG A 378 13.45 6.44 8.72
C ARG A 378 13.55 5.62 7.45
N ALA A 379 12.44 5.01 7.04
CA ALA A 379 12.42 4.22 5.81
C ALA A 379 12.26 5.12 4.57
N GLY A 380 13.25 5.07 3.67
CA GLY A 380 13.14 5.49 2.28
C GLY A 380 13.20 4.28 1.35
N PHE A 381 12.52 4.36 0.22
CA PHE A 381 12.47 3.26 -0.76
C PHE A 381 12.64 3.78 -2.17
N PHE A 382 13.29 2.98 -3.00
CA PHE A 382 13.29 3.14 -4.46
C PHE A 382 12.81 1.85 -5.11
N ASP A 383 11.60 1.87 -5.68
CA ASP A 383 10.95 0.69 -6.25
C ASP A 383 11.03 0.68 -7.78
N LEU A 384 11.93 -0.15 -8.31
CA LEU A 384 12.21 -0.28 -9.74
C LEU A 384 11.05 -0.92 -10.52
N SER A 385 10.06 -1.49 -9.82
CA SER A 385 8.86 -2.02 -10.46
C SER A 385 7.79 -0.96 -10.75
N LEU A 386 8.05 0.29 -10.38
CA LEU A 386 7.21 1.43 -10.70
C LEU A 386 7.62 2.09 -12.01
N ASP A 387 6.62 2.44 -12.80
CA ASP A 387 6.72 2.94 -14.15
C ASP A 387 5.84 4.18 -14.34
N GLY A 388 4.63 4.20 -13.78
CA GLY A 388 3.67 5.31 -13.93
C GLY A 388 4.04 6.59 -13.18
N ARG A 389 5.04 6.54 -12.32
CA ARG A 389 5.51 7.66 -11.48
C ARG A 389 6.97 7.48 -11.09
N TRP A 390 7.51 8.45 -10.37
CA TRP A 390 8.86 8.32 -9.82
C TRP A 390 8.94 7.20 -8.78
N CYS A 391 10.03 6.44 -8.81
CA CYS A 391 10.23 5.22 -8.02
C CYS A 391 10.62 5.48 -6.57
N GLY A 392 11.04 6.70 -6.22
CA GLY A 392 11.61 7.06 -4.93
C GLY A 392 10.62 7.69 -3.95
N VAL A 393 10.51 7.16 -2.74
CA VAL A 393 9.63 7.68 -1.66
C VAL A 393 10.31 7.72 -0.29
N ILE A 394 10.04 8.76 0.51
CA ILE A 394 10.34 8.83 1.94
C ILE A 394 9.06 8.56 2.74
N SER A 395 9.09 7.55 3.61
CA SER A 395 7.95 7.17 4.43
C SER A 395 7.91 7.93 5.77
N GLY A 396 6.74 7.87 6.42
CA GLY A 396 6.55 8.31 7.80
C GLY A 396 6.97 7.27 8.85
N ASP A 397 7.55 6.15 8.42
CA ASP A 397 7.82 5.00 9.27
C ASP A 397 9.28 5.01 9.78
N LYS A 398 9.44 4.72 11.06
CA LYS A 398 10.70 4.37 11.70
C LYS A 398 10.81 2.84 11.71
N ILE A 399 11.93 2.34 11.20
CA ILE A 399 12.17 0.92 11.03
C ILE A 399 13.53 0.52 11.59
N LYS A 400 13.67 -0.76 11.89
CA LYS A 400 14.96 -1.39 12.16
C LYS A 400 15.32 -2.36 11.04
N VAL A 401 16.54 -2.30 10.55
CA VAL A 401 17.01 -3.00 9.35
C VAL A 401 18.26 -3.80 9.68
N ASP A 402 18.34 -5.02 9.15
CA ASP A 402 19.57 -5.81 9.10
C ASP A 402 19.86 -6.18 7.63
N TYR A 403 21.10 -5.99 7.19
CA TYR A 403 21.57 -6.24 5.83
C TYR A 403 22.27 -7.61 5.68
N GLY A 404 22.43 -8.35 6.78
CA GLY A 404 23.07 -9.66 6.82
C GLY A 404 22.15 -10.83 6.50
N LYS A 405 22.58 -12.03 6.89
CA LYS A 405 21.79 -13.27 6.73
C LYS A 405 20.70 -13.33 7.80
N CYS A 406 19.47 -13.52 7.38
CA CYS A 406 18.32 -13.66 8.27
C CYS A 406 18.32 -15.04 8.94
N ALA A 407 17.76 -15.13 10.15
CA ALA A 407 17.61 -16.39 10.89
C ALA A 407 16.72 -17.43 10.16
N CYS A 408 15.91 -17.01 9.18
CA CYS A 408 15.16 -17.92 8.32
C CYS A 408 16.04 -18.62 7.24
N GLY A 409 17.33 -18.26 7.14
CA GLY A 409 18.27 -18.83 6.18
C GLY A 409 18.47 -18.02 4.91
N HIS A 410 17.56 -17.09 4.61
CA HIS A 410 17.62 -16.17 3.47
C HIS A 410 18.52 -14.95 3.72
N GLN A 411 18.89 -14.23 2.66
CA GLN A 411 19.87 -13.15 2.68
C GLN A 411 19.32 -11.84 2.09
N GLY A 412 20.05 -10.74 2.31
CA GLY A 412 19.67 -9.41 1.86
C GLY A 412 18.91 -8.62 2.93
N PRO A 413 18.50 -7.38 2.63
CA PRO A 413 17.95 -6.48 3.64
C PRO A 413 16.63 -7.00 4.21
N THR A 414 16.50 -6.96 5.53
CA THR A 414 15.28 -7.32 6.24
C THR A 414 14.86 -6.26 7.24
N VAL A 415 13.56 -6.02 7.31
CA VAL A 415 12.95 -5.06 8.23
C VAL A 415 12.32 -5.80 9.41
N ASN A 416 12.59 -5.34 10.62
CA ASN A 416 11.97 -5.84 11.84
C ASN A 416 10.43 -5.60 11.83
N ASN A 417 9.65 -6.41 12.55
CA ASN A 417 8.20 -6.23 12.62
C ASN A 417 7.74 -5.09 13.53
N ASP A 418 8.62 -4.55 14.38
CA ASP A 418 8.36 -3.40 15.25
C ASP A 418 8.47 -2.07 14.48
N ILE A 419 7.51 -1.82 13.59
CA ILE A 419 7.44 -0.60 12.77
C ILE A 419 6.54 0.42 13.47
N VAL A 420 7.05 1.64 13.67
CA VAL A 420 6.31 2.75 14.31
C VAL A 420 6.28 3.96 13.39
N ARG A 421 5.24 4.79 13.47
CA ARG A 421 5.21 6.06 12.72
C ARG A 421 5.85 7.18 13.50
N TYR A 422 6.65 8.02 12.84
CA TYR A 422 7.20 9.22 13.46
C TYR A 422 6.11 10.17 13.97
N SER A 423 4.94 10.22 13.32
CA SER A 423 3.80 11.00 13.78
C SER A 423 3.21 10.53 15.11
N GLU A 424 3.52 9.32 15.56
CA GLU A 424 3.08 8.73 16.84
C GLU A 424 4.13 8.93 17.95
N LEU A 425 5.33 9.41 17.61
CA LEU A 425 6.40 9.66 18.57
C LEU A 425 6.30 11.09 19.14
N PRO A 426 6.82 11.35 20.36
CA PRO A 426 6.77 12.68 20.99
C PRO A 426 7.36 13.80 20.14
N ASP A 427 8.39 13.46 19.35
CA ASP A 427 9.08 14.37 18.44
C ASP A 427 8.30 14.70 17.16
N GLY A 428 7.23 13.97 16.87
CA GLY A 428 6.42 14.13 15.66
C GLY A 428 7.16 13.77 14.35
N ASP A 429 6.47 13.99 13.24
CA ASP A 429 7.03 13.74 11.91
C ASP A 429 7.83 14.96 11.43
N LYS A 430 9.17 14.85 11.51
CA LYS A 430 10.12 15.92 11.15
C LYS A 430 10.65 15.81 9.72
N ILE A 431 9.92 15.18 8.78
CA ILE A 431 10.34 15.17 7.37
C ILE A 431 10.55 16.63 6.96
N ALA A 432 11.81 16.98 6.71
CA ALA A 432 12.12 18.30 6.24
C ALA A 432 11.50 18.40 4.86
N CYS A 433 10.63 19.39 4.67
CA CYS A 433 10.29 19.84 3.33
C CYS A 433 11.52 20.50 2.71
N SER A 434 12.62 19.76 2.48
CA SER A 434 13.81 20.21 1.73
C SER A 434 13.51 20.49 0.24
N GLY A 435 12.24 20.71 -0.08
CA GLY A 435 11.75 21.49 -1.21
C GLY A 435 10.26 21.71 -0.99
N THR A 436 9.84 22.93 -0.68
CA THR A 436 8.43 23.35 -0.71
C THR A 436 7.85 23.12 -2.10
N ILE A 437 7.32 21.91 -2.31
CA ILE A 437 6.59 21.48 -3.50
C ILE A 437 5.42 22.42 -3.77
N ASP A 438 4.80 22.98 -2.73
CA ASP A 438 3.70 23.93 -2.82
C ASP A 438 4.02 25.17 -3.67
N ALA A 439 5.26 25.67 -3.65
CA ALA A 439 5.67 26.82 -4.44
C ALA A 439 5.89 26.46 -5.92
N TYR A 440 6.54 25.33 -6.18
CA TYR A 440 6.77 24.84 -7.55
C TYR A 440 5.46 24.44 -8.24
N ILE A 441 4.58 23.71 -7.54
CA ILE A 441 3.32 23.22 -8.08
C ILE A 441 2.33 24.35 -8.36
N ARG A 442 2.28 25.41 -7.53
CA ARG A 442 1.46 26.59 -7.82
C ARG A 442 1.94 27.38 -9.03
N GLY A 443 3.24 27.30 -9.38
CA GLY A 443 3.81 27.96 -10.55
C GLY A 443 3.80 27.14 -11.84
N ALA A 444 3.67 25.81 -11.74
CA ALA A 444 3.74 24.87 -12.87
C ALA A 444 2.37 24.43 -13.43
N ALA A 445 1.27 24.84 -12.78
CA ALA A 445 -0.10 24.47 -13.10
C ALA A 445 -0.91 25.66 -13.64
#